data_AF-A0A7D9J2A2-F1
#
_entry.id   AF-A0A7D9J2A2-F1
#
_cell.length_a   1.000
_cell.length_b   1.000
_cell.length_c   1.000
_cell.angle_alpha   90.00
_cell.angle_beta   90.00
_cell.angle_gamma   90.00
#
_symmetry.space_group_name_H-M   'P 1'
#
loop_
_entity.id
_entity.type
_entity.pdbx_description
1 polymer ?
#
loop_
_entity_poly.entity_id
_entity_poly.type
_entity_poly.pdbx_seq_one_letter_code
_entity_poly.pdbx_strand_id
1 'polypeptide(L)'
;MREKLKNITHYFDLWHLIKKVSKVLKKIAKESGCEAISQWIKPCTNHLFWSVTTTFSGHGLVMLAKFKSFFSHVINHHSELPDRLFTKFAHDSNIQDRKWLDEDSIAYMKMHAALTKRSLRDVKEINGVKQVKLVCPKFKNGEAVVDYVEEIYQTTLCAIRYNTLNKAEKGLKLMTPLPMNSMLNKQSKDEAIQKHSARKAMTTIDVPPTNPVQEAPVSQDQTTGRAKPHCSICKQPMKGHKNVANCPKTRSNCNG
;
A
#
# COMPACT_ATOMS: atom_id res chain seq x y z
N MET A 1 29.56 -11.42 5.45
CA MET A 1 28.30 -11.99 5.98
C MET A 1 28.13 -13.49 5.74
N ARG A 2 28.08 -13.99 4.50
CA ARG A 2 27.80 -15.42 4.22
C ARG A 2 28.75 -16.41 4.90
N GLU A 3 30.04 -16.11 4.92
CA GLU A 3 31.06 -16.97 5.54
C GLU A 3 31.03 -16.93 7.07
N LYS A 4 30.57 -15.81 7.64
CA LYS A 4 30.50 -15.58 9.09
C LYS A 4 29.20 -16.10 9.72
N LEU A 5 28.11 -16.20 8.96
CA LEU A 5 26.78 -16.64 9.44
C LEU A 5 26.27 -17.81 8.59
N LYS A 6 26.82 -19.01 8.83
CA LYS A 6 26.60 -20.22 8.02
C LYS A 6 25.19 -20.84 8.18
N ASN A 7 24.56 -20.59 9.31
CA ASN A 7 23.24 -21.09 9.72
C ASN A 7 22.06 -20.23 9.20
N ILE A 8 22.34 -19.08 8.59
CA ILE A 8 21.31 -18.22 7.99
C ILE A 8 21.23 -18.50 6.50
N THR A 9 20.02 -18.68 5.98
CA THR A 9 19.80 -18.82 4.54
C THR A 9 19.96 -17.47 3.85
N HIS A 10 21.08 -17.28 3.14
CA HIS A 10 21.37 -16.06 2.40
C HIS A 10 20.68 -16.05 1.04
N TYR A 11 19.73 -15.14 0.86
CA TYR A 11 19.09 -14.83 -0.42
C TYR A 11 19.86 -13.75 -1.20
N PHE A 12 19.61 -13.68 -2.50
CA PHE A 12 20.10 -12.56 -3.32
C PHE A 12 19.05 -11.47 -3.36
N ASP A 13 19.50 -10.23 -3.45
CA ASP A 13 18.60 -9.09 -3.61
C ASP A 13 17.94 -9.11 -5.01
N LEU A 14 16.60 -9.19 -5.02
CA LEU A 14 15.77 -9.19 -6.21
C LEU A 14 15.97 -7.92 -7.05
N TRP A 15 16.17 -6.76 -6.42
CA TRP A 15 16.40 -5.51 -7.13
C TRP A 15 17.66 -5.57 -7.99
N HIS A 16 18.74 -6.12 -7.44
CA HIS A 16 20.01 -6.30 -8.16
C HIS A 16 19.85 -7.25 -9.36
N LEU A 17 19.08 -8.33 -9.20
CA LEU A 17 18.78 -9.25 -10.29
C LEU A 17 17.99 -8.56 -11.42
N ILE A 18 16.92 -7.85 -11.08
CA ILE A 18 16.10 -7.10 -12.04
C ILE A 18 16.94 -6.06 -12.79
N LYS A 19 17.79 -5.33 -12.07
CA LYS A 19 18.71 -4.33 -12.63
C LYS A 19 19.69 -4.99 -13.61
N LYS A 20 20.21 -6.16 -13.29
CA LYS A 20 21.12 -6.92 -14.16
C LYS A 20 20.42 -7.41 -15.43
N VAL A 21 19.24 -8.01 -15.30
CA VAL A 21 18.42 -8.45 -16.45
C VAL A 21 18.11 -7.27 -17.37
N SER A 22 17.69 -6.14 -16.80
CA SER A 22 17.45 -4.90 -17.56
C SER A 22 18.70 -4.44 -18.32
N LYS A 23 19.88 -4.46 -17.69
CA LYS A 23 21.15 -4.09 -18.36
C LYS A 23 21.50 -5.03 -19.51
N VAL A 24 21.31 -6.34 -19.35
CA VAL A 24 21.55 -7.32 -20.40
C VAL A 24 20.65 -7.06 -21.60
N LEU A 25 19.34 -6.88 -21.37
CA LEU A 25 18.39 -6.61 -22.45
C LEU A 25 18.64 -5.27 -23.15
N LYS A 26 19.00 -4.21 -22.38
CA LYS A 26 19.40 -2.92 -22.95
C LYS A 26 20.64 -3.02 -23.86
N LYS A 27 21.55 -3.96 -23.59
CA LYS A 27 22.71 -4.19 -24.45
C LYS A 27 22.28 -4.87 -25.76
N ILE A 28 21.47 -5.92 -25.67
CA ILE A 28 20.97 -6.66 -26.85
C ILE A 28 20.12 -5.73 -27.72
N ALA A 29 19.28 -4.88 -27.12
CA ALA A 29 18.41 -3.96 -27.85
C ALA A 29 19.15 -2.90 -28.68
N LYS A 30 20.46 -2.72 -28.48
CA LYS A 30 21.32 -1.82 -29.28
C LYS A 30 21.99 -2.54 -30.46
N GLU A 31 21.88 -3.86 -30.53
CA GLU A 31 22.41 -4.64 -31.65
C GLU A 31 21.43 -4.56 -32.84
N SER A 32 21.97 -4.57 -34.05
CA SER A 32 21.17 -4.48 -35.28
C SER A 32 20.13 -5.60 -35.37
N GLY A 33 18.87 -5.24 -35.61
CA GLY A 33 17.75 -6.19 -35.72
C GLY A 33 17.20 -6.67 -34.39
N CYS A 34 17.57 -6.02 -33.27
CA CYS A 34 17.12 -6.34 -31.92
C CYS A 34 16.37 -5.18 -31.23
N GLU A 35 16.07 -4.10 -31.94
CA GLU A 35 15.52 -2.85 -31.41
C GLU A 35 14.17 -3.06 -30.72
N ALA A 36 13.37 -4.00 -31.25
CA ALA A 36 12.07 -4.39 -30.72
C ALA A 36 12.12 -4.89 -29.27
N ILE A 37 13.26 -5.42 -28.81
CA ILE A 37 13.46 -5.86 -27.41
C ILE A 37 13.24 -4.71 -26.43
N SER A 38 13.50 -3.46 -26.82
CA SER A 38 13.32 -2.28 -25.96
C SER A 38 11.93 -2.20 -25.34
N GLN A 39 10.88 -2.56 -26.10
CA GLN A 39 9.49 -2.56 -25.64
C GLN A 39 9.22 -3.68 -24.61
N TRP A 40 10.01 -4.75 -24.65
CA TRP A 40 9.88 -5.94 -23.80
C TRP A 40 10.70 -5.87 -22.51
N ILE A 41 11.59 -4.87 -22.34
CA ILE A 41 12.44 -4.75 -21.14
C ILE A 41 11.62 -4.57 -19.88
N LYS A 42 10.67 -3.62 -19.87
CA LYS A 42 9.83 -3.34 -18.71
C LYS A 42 8.83 -4.47 -18.41
N PRO A 43 8.15 -5.06 -19.41
CA PRO A 43 7.39 -6.29 -19.22
C PRO A 43 8.20 -7.43 -18.63
N CYS A 44 9.42 -7.67 -19.14
CA CYS A 44 10.29 -8.75 -18.66
C CYS A 44 10.68 -8.54 -17.19
N THR A 45 11.06 -7.34 -16.79
CA THR A 45 11.45 -7.06 -15.41
C THR A 45 10.27 -7.14 -14.44
N ASN A 46 9.09 -6.67 -14.86
CA ASN A 46 7.87 -6.79 -14.07
C ASN A 46 7.45 -8.27 -13.93
N HIS A 47 7.52 -9.05 -15.01
CA HIS A 47 7.19 -10.48 -14.99
C HIS A 47 8.15 -11.27 -14.10
N LEU A 48 9.44 -10.93 -14.13
CA LEU A 48 10.44 -11.50 -13.22
C LEU A 48 10.14 -11.18 -11.76
N PHE A 49 9.83 -9.90 -11.46
CA PHE A 49 9.45 -9.48 -10.12
C PHE A 49 8.23 -10.25 -9.63
N TRP A 50 7.16 -10.28 -10.43
CA TRP A 50 5.94 -11.01 -10.14
C TRP A 50 6.18 -12.52 -9.93
N SER A 51 7.00 -13.14 -10.78
CA SER A 51 7.35 -14.56 -10.68
C SER A 51 8.01 -14.88 -9.33
N VAL A 52 8.85 -13.97 -8.82
CA VAL A 52 9.56 -14.12 -7.56
C VAL A 52 8.63 -13.83 -6.38
N THR A 53 7.88 -12.72 -6.39
CA THR A 53 7.07 -12.28 -5.25
C THR A 53 5.82 -13.12 -5.03
N THR A 54 5.29 -13.76 -6.07
CA THR A 54 4.12 -14.65 -5.97
C THR A 54 4.47 -16.11 -5.72
N THR A 55 5.74 -16.44 -5.55
CA THR A 55 6.18 -17.82 -5.30
C THR A 55 6.70 -17.93 -3.89
N PHE A 56 6.16 -18.89 -3.12
CA PHE A 56 6.59 -19.12 -1.75
C PHE A 56 8.06 -19.56 -1.68
N SER A 57 8.75 -19.15 -0.62
CA SER A 57 10.17 -19.46 -0.41
C SER A 57 10.42 -20.97 -0.45
N GLY A 58 11.43 -21.42 -1.20
CA GLY A 58 11.77 -22.84 -1.36
C GLY A 58 11.30 -23.47 -2.68
N HIS A 59 10.37 -22.84 -3.40
CA HIS A 59 9.88 -23.33 -4.70
C HIS A 59 10.57 -22.66 -5.90
N GLY A 60 11.91 -22.64 -5.90
CA GLY A 60 12.69 -21.95 -6.95
C GLY A 60 12.43 -22.45 -8.38
N LEU A 61 12.03 -23.71 -8.54
CA LEU A 61 11.62 -24.26 -9.85
C LEU A 61 10.30 -23.67 -10.35
N VAL A 62 9.33 -23.44 -9.47
CA VAL A 62 8.05 -22.81 -9.82
C VAL A 62 8.27 -21.35 -10.21
N MET A 63 9.12 -20.63 -9.48
CA MET A 63 9.54 -19.27 -9.84
C MET A 63 10.17 -19.24 -11.23
N LEU A 64 11.02 -20.23 -11.54
CA LEU A 64 11.64 -20.35 -12.85
C LEU A 64 10.62 -20.67 -13.95
N ALA A 65 9.68 -21.59 -13.70
CA ALA A 65 8.62 -21.95 -14.62
C ALA A 65 7.75 -20.73 -14.96
N LYS A 66 7.30 -20.00 -13.93
CA LYS A 66 6.60 -18.71 -14.08
C LYS A 66 7.41 -17.73 -14.92
N PHE A 67 8.70 -17.56 -14.64
CA PHE A 67 9.51 -16.63 -15.41
C PHE A 67 9.70 -17.06 -16.86
N LYS A 68 9.93 -18.35 -17.14
CA LYS A 68 10.06 -18.89 -18.51
C LYS A 68 8.79 -18.69 -19.33
N SER A 69 7.63 -18.72 -18.67
CA SER A 69 6.34 -18.40 -19.28
C SER A 69 6.33 -17.03 -19.98
N PHE A 70 7.24 -16.12 -19.61
CA PHE A 70 7.41 -14.84 -20.28
C PHE A 70 7.70 -14.98 -21.78
N PHE A 71 8.52 -15.96 -22.20
CA PHE A 71 8.91 -16.08 -23.61
C PHE A 71 7.72 -16.38 -24.51
N SER A 72 6.77 -17.17 -24.02
CA SER A 72 5.51 -17.44 -24.72
C SER A 72 4.68 -16.16 -24.89
N HIS A 73 4.67 -15.24 -23.91
CA HIS A 73 4.02 -13.94 -24.10
C HIS A 73 4.70 -13.10 -25.17
N VAL A 74 6.03 -13.15 -25.29
CA VAL A 74 6.77 -12.32 -26.26
C VAL A 74 6.41 -12.67 -27.70
N ILE A 75 6.07 -13.95 -27.96
CA ILE A 75 5.67 -14.47 -29.28
C ILE A 75 4.15 -14.64 -29.42
N ASN A 76 3.35 -14.07 -28.51
CA ASN A 76 1.88 -14.19 -28.48
C ASN A 76 1.34 -15.63 -28.37
N HIS A 77 2.12 -16.55 -27.81
CA HIS A 77 1.71 -17.93 -27.59
C HIS A 77 1.11 -18.09 -26.19
N HIS A 78 -0.22 -18.15 -26.11
CA HIS A 78 -0.96 -18.16 -24.83
C HIS A 78 -1.68 -19.48 -24.52
N SER A 79 -1.59 -20.47 -25.39
CA SER A 79 -2.35 -21.74 -25.33
C SER A 79 -1.61 -22.87 -24.62
N GLU A 80 -0.30 -23.00 -24.76
CA GLU A 80 0.47 -24.09 -24.15
C GLU A 80 1.78 -23.58 -23.53
N LEU A 81 1.91 -23.75 -22.22
CA LEU A 81 3.11 -23.39 -21.48
C LEU A 81 4.09 -24.56 -21.43
N PRO A 82 5.40 -24.32 -21.63
CA PRO A 82 6.38 -25.40 -21.78
C PRO A 82 6.71 -26.14 -20.48
N ASP A 83 6.29 -25.63 -19.31
CA ASP A 83 6.67 -26.16 -18.00
C ASP A 83 5.45 -26.69 -17.24
N ARG A 84 5.47 -27.99 -16.88
CA ARG A 84 4.38 -28.64 -16.12
C ARG A 84 4.16 -28.01 -14.74
N LEU A 85 5.15 -27.28 -14.21
CA LEU A 85 5.05 -26.58 -12.92
C LEU A 85 4.26 -25.27 -12.99
N PHE A 86 3.95 -24.76 -14.19
CA PHE A 86 3.14 -23.56 -14.37
C PHE A 86 2.32 -23.69 -15.66
N THR A 87 1.07 -24.14 -15.51
CA THR A 87 0.22 -24.58 -16.63
C THR A 87 -0.78 -23.54 -17.12
N LYS A 88 -0.98 -22.43 -16.38
CA LYS A 88 -1.90 -21.35 -16.77
C LYS A 88 -1.32 -19.99 -16.43
N PHE A 89 -1.43 -19.06 -17.36
CA PHE A 89 -1.05 -17.67 -17.13
C PHE A 89 -1.98 -17.02 -16.08
N ALA A 90 -1.42 -16.09 -15.30
CA ALA A 90 -2.11 -15.43 -14.20
C ALA A 90 -2.50 -13.98 -14.56
N HIS A 91 -3.09 -13.80 -15.75
CA HIS A 91 -3.64 -12.52 -16.18
C HIS A 91 -5.03 -12.74 -16.81
N ASP A 92 -5.90 -11.75 -16.68
CA ASP A 92 -7.20 -11.74 -17.37
C ASP A 92 -6.99 -11.68 -18.89
N SER A 93 -7.94 -12.22 -19.66
CA SER A 93 -7.89 -12.47 -21.11
C SER A 93 -7.57 -11.25 -22.00
N ASN A 94 -7.40 -10.07 -21.43
CA ASN A 94 -7.25 -8.80 -22.12
C ASN A 94 -5.80 -8.30 -22.00
N ILE A 95 -4.90 -8.92 -22.78
CA ILE A 95 -3.52 -8.42 -22.92
C ILE A 95 -3.56 -7.29 -23.95
N GLN A 96 -3.08 -6.12 -23.54
CA GLN A 96 -2.93 -4.96 -24.43
C GLN A 96 -2.15 -5.34 -25.69
N ASP A 97 -2.64 -4.87 -26.84
CA ASP A 97 -2.00 -5.10 -28.13
C ASP A 97 -0.56 -4.56 -28.11
N ARG A 98 0.36 -5.37 -28.62
CA ARG A 98 1.81 -5.13 -28.56
C ARG A 98 2.47 -5.66 -29.82
N LYS A 99 3.63 -5.10 -30.14
CA LYS A 99 4.49 -5.64 -31.18
C LYS A 99 5.17 -6.91 -30.68
N TRP A 100 4.54 -8.05 -30.96
CA TRP A 100 5.07 -9.39 -30.72
C TRP A 100 6.36 -9.60 -31.51
N LEU A 101 7.27 -10.38 -30.95
CA LEU A 101 8.44 -10.86 -31.70
C LEU A 101 8.07 -12.14 -32.44
N ASP A 102 8.75 -12.36 -33.55
CA ASP A 102 8.75 -13.66 -34.21
C ASP A 102 9.69 -14.62 -33.47
N GLU A 103 9.32 -15.90 -33.35
CA GLU A 103 10.13 -16.94 -32.71
C GLU A 103 11.46 -17.15 -33.45
N ASP A 104 11.47 -16.98 -34.78
CA ASP A 104 12.68 -17.12 -35.60
C ASP A 104 13.48 -15.80 -35.69
N SER A 105 13.01 -14.74 -35.03
CA SER A 105 13.74 -13.48 -35.04
C SER A 105 15.06 -13.56 -34.26
N ILE A 106 16.09 -12.89 -34.80
CA ILE A 106 17.38 -12.70 -34.13
C ILE A 106 17.18 -12.09 -32.73
N ALA A 107 16.21 -11.17 -32.61
CA ALA A 107 15.82 -10.53 -31.35
C ALA A 107 15.36 -11.55 -30.30
N TYR A 108 14.40 -12.42 -30.66
CA TYR A 108 13.88 -13.43 -29.73
C TYR A 108 14.95 -14.44 -29.36
N MET A 109 15.68 -15.00 -30.33
CA MET A 109 16.73 -15.99 -30.07
C MET A 109 17.80 -15.45 -29.12
N LYS A 110 18.28 -14.21 -29.32
CA LYS A 110 19.27 -13.59 -28.43
C LYS A 110 18.70 -13.32 -27.04
N MET A 111 17.46 -12.86 -26.95
CA MET A 111 16.77 -12.64 -25.67
C MET A 111 16.61 -13.95 -24.90
N HIS A 112 16.06 -14.97 -25.55
CA HIS A 112 15.86 -16.30 -24.98
C HIS A 112 17.19 -16.88 -24.52
N ALA A 113 18.20 -16.91 -25.39
CA ALA A 113 19.53 -17.41 -25.07
C ALA A 113 20.15 -16.66 -23.88
N ALA A 114 20.08 -15.32 -23.83
CA ALA A 114 20.68 -14.52 -22.76
C ALA A 114 20.01 -14.74 -21.39
N LEU A 115 18.69 -14.83 -21.37
CA LEU A 115 17.89 -14.99 -20.14
C LEU A 115 17.78 -16.44 -19.67
N THR A 116 18.08 -17.40 -20.54
CA THR A 116 18.15 -18.83 -20.19
C THR A 116 19.55 -19.33 -19.82
N LYS A 117 20.60 -18.50 -19.95
CA LYS A 117 21.96 -18.89 -19.55
C LYS A 117 22.00 -19.34 -18.08
N ARG A 118 22.76 -20.42 -17.83
CA ARG A 118 23.01 -20.97 -16.49
C ARG A 118 23.57 -19.93 -15.51
N SER A 119 24.29 -18.92 -16.00
CA SER A 119 24.79 -17.80 -15.19
C SER A 119 23.69 -16.88 -14.62
N LEU A 120 22.41 -17.12 -14.92
CA LEU A 120 21.30 -16.46 -14.25
C LEU A 120 20.56 -17.43 -13.31
N ARG A 121 20.92 -18.72 -13.31
CA ARG A 121 20.20 -19.84 -12.68
C ARG A 121 21.18 -20.93 -12.19
N ASP A 122 21.60 -20.87 -10.93
CA ASP A 122 22.29 -22.02 -10.31
C ASP A 122 21.25 -22.91 -9.64
N VAL A 123 21.09 -24.12 -10.15
CA VAL A 123 20.28 -25.13 -9.47
C VAL A 123 21.15 -25.76 -8.39
N LYS A 124 20.74 -25.64 -7.12
CA LYS A 124 21.35 -26.38 -6.01
C LYS A 124 20.30 -27.29 -5.38
N GLU A 125 20.69 -28.54 -5.19
CA GLU A 125 19.88 -29.50 -4.46
C GLU A 125 20.07 -29.23 -2.96
N ILE A 126 18.98 -28.93 -2.26
CA ILE A 126 18.98 -28.72 -0.81
C ILE A 126 17.90 -29.64 -0.26
N ASN A 127 18.31 -30.60 0.58
CA ASN A 127 17.42 -31.57 1.25
C ASN A 127 16.55 -32.41 0.28
N GLY A 128 17.11 -32.88 -0.84
CA GLY A 128 16.38 -33.70 -1.84
C GLY A 128 15.38 -32.93 -2.70
N VAL A 129 15.25 -31.62 -2.52
CA VAL A 129 14.45 -30.74 -3.38
C VAL A 129 15.40 -29.91 -4.23
N LYS A 130 15.25 -30.00 -5.55
CA LYS A 130 15.97 -29.14 -6.51
C LYS A 130 15.50 -27.70 -6.32
N GLN A 131 16.31 -26.85 -5.68
CA GLN A 131 16.04 -25.43 -5.56
C GLN A 131 16.84 -24.64 -6.59
N VAL A 132 16.21 -23.70 -7.28
CA VAL A 132 16.91 -22.78 -8.19
C VAL A 132 17.36 -21.57 -7.38
N LYS A 133 18.67 -21.49 -7.12
CA LYS A 133 19.33 -20.29 -6.61
C LYS A 133 19.75 -19.44 -7.79
N LEU A 134 19.14 -18.28 -8.02
CA LEU A 134 19.58 -17.37 -9.08
C LEU A 134 20.97 -16.83 -8.71
N VAL A 135 22.04 -17.45 -9.22
CA VAL A 135 23.42 -16.98 -9.02
C VAL A 135 23.76 -16.12 -10.21
N CYS A 136 23.92 -14.84 -9.93
CA CYS A 136 24.48 -13.90 -10.87
C CYS A 136 26.02 -13.96 -10.76
N PRO A 137 26.79 -14.06 -11.86
CA PRO A 137 28.22 -13.82 -11.81
C PRO A 137 28.46 -12.42 -11.25
N LYS A 138 29.29 -12.37 -10.21
CA LYS A 138 29.75 -11.14 -9.57
C LYS A 138 30.28 -10.20 -10.65
N PHE A 139 30.01 -8.91 -10.49
CA PHE A 139 30.78 -7.88 -11.17
C PHE A 139 32.27 -8.17 -10.88
N LYS A 140 33.07 -8.34 -11.94
CA LYS A 140 34.49 -8.04 -11.85
C LYS A 140 34.55 -6.54 -11.55
N ASN A 141 35.29 -6.15 -10.51
CA ASN A 141 35.45 -4.79 -9.97
C ASN A 141 34.44 -4.46 -8.85
N GLY A 142 34.55 -5.18 -7.74
CA GLY A 142 33.71 -5.06 -6.54
C GLY A 142 33.83 -3.74 -5.78
N GLU A 143 33.48 -2.62 -6.41
CA GLU A 143 33.33 -1.32 -5.76
C GLU A 143 31.97 -0.72 -6.13
N ALA A 144 30.96 -1.10 -5.36
CA ALA A 144 29.81 -0.27 -5.06
C ALA A 144 29.20 -0.85 -3.78
N VAL A 145 29.96 -0.79 -2.69
CA VAL A 145 29.37 -0.88 -1.36
C VAL A 145 28.67 0.45 -1.17
N VAL A 146 27.35 0.40 -1.13
CA VAL A 146 26.55 1.54 -0.70
C VAL A 146 26.82 1.65 0.80
N ASP A 147 27.71 2.57 1.17
CA ASP A 147 28.41 2.65 2.47
C ASP A 147 27.44 2.62 3.68
N TYR A 148 26.22 3.14 3.52
CA TYR A 148 25.24 3.21 4.60
C TYR A 148 24.61 1.85 5.00
N VAL A 149 24.64 0.84 4.13
CA VAL A 149 23.88 -0.41 4.38
C VAL A 149 24.54 -1.24 5.48
N GLU A 150 25.88 -1.25 5.55
CA GLU A 150 26.62 -1.97 6.59
C GLU A 150 26.45 -1.28 7.95
N GLU A 151 26.48 0.05 8.00
CA GLU A 151 26.26 0.82 9.23
C GLU A 151 24.87 0.60 9.82
N ILE A 152 23.82 0.61 8.98
CA ILE A 152 22.45 0.32 9.41
C ILE A 152 22.35 -1.11 9.95
N TYR A 153 23.02 -2.06 9.29
CA TYR A 153 23.04 -3.47 9.72
C TYR A 153 23.78 -3.66 11.05
N GLN A 154 24.94 -3.02 11.24
CA GLN A 154 25.67 -3.06 12.50
C GLN A 154 24.88 -2.38 13.64
N THR A 155 24.22 -1.26 13.35
CA THR A 155 23.37 -0.55 14.32
C THR A 155 22.19 -1.40 14.75
N THR A 156 21.52 -2.09 13.81
CA THR A 156 20.42 -3.01 14.14
C THR A 156 20.88 -4.23 14.92
N LEU A 157 22.02 -4.84 14.58
CA LEU A 157 22.61 -5.94 15.35
C LEU A 157 22.98 -5.52 16.78
N CYS A 158 23.61 -4.36 16.94
CA CYS A 158 23.90 -3.79 18.26
C CYS A 158 22.61 -3.52 19.04
N ALA A 159 21.57 -2.97 18.41
CA ALA A 159 20.30 -2.68 19.07
C ALA A 159 19.60 -3.95 19.56
N ILE A 160 19.63 -5.03 18.77
CA ILE A 160 19.11 -6.35 19.17
C ILE A 160 19.94 -6.92 20.32
N ARG A 161 21.28 -6.93 20.21
CA ARG A 161 22.18 -7.49 21.23
C ARG A 161 22.06 -6.79 22.58
N TYR A 162 22.01 -5.46 22.57
CA TYR A 162 21.93 -4.66 23.79
C TYR A 162 20.50 -4.40 24.27
N ASN A 163 19.51 -4.93 23.54
CA ASN A 163 18.09 -4.81 23.80
C ASN A 163 17.65 -3.35 24.01
N THR A 164 18.26 -2.43 23.27
CA THR A 164 18.12 -0.98 23.48
C THR A 164 16.70 -0.50 23.24
N LEU A 165 15.99 -1.09 22.28
CA LEU A 165 14.59 -0.76 22.00
C LEU A 165 13.67 -1.06 23.18
N ASN A 166 13.78 -2.24 23.78
CA ASN A 166 12.97 -2.61 24.95
C ASN A 166 13.35 -1.78 26.19
N LYS A 167 14.62 -1.38 26.34
CA LYS A 167 15.04 -0.46 27.40
C LYS A 167 14.44 0.93 27.21
N ALA A 168 14.47 1.45 25.98
CA ALA A 168 13.85 2.73 25.63
C ALA A 168 12.33 2.70 25.83
N GLU A 169 11.66 1.61 25.42
CA GLU A 169 10.22 1.42 25.63
C GLU A 169 9.85 1.44 27.12
N LYS A 170 10.63 0.74 27.96
CA LYS A 170 10.44 0.76 29.41
C LYS A 170 10.63 2.16 30.00
N GLY A 171 11.65 2.89 29.54
CA GLY A 171 11.89 4.28 29.94
C GLY A 171 10.74 5.21 29.55
N LEU A 172 10.24 5.10 28.31
CA LEU A 172 9.07 5.85 27.83
C LEU A 172 7.82 5.57 28.66
N LYS A 173 7.54 4.29 28.97
CA LYS A 173 6.41 3.91 29.84
C LYS A 173 6.53 4.50 31.23
N LEU A 174 7.73 4.57 31.80
CA LEU A 174 7.98 5.17 33.10
C LEU A 174 7.79 6.70 33.10
N MET A 175 8.18 7.35 32.00
CA MET A 175 8.08 8.80 31.82
C MET A 175 6.71 9.28 31.33
N THR A 176 5.81 8.36 30.97
CA THR A 176 4.45 8.72 30.53
C THR A 176 3.63 9.07 31.77
N PRO A 177 3.26 10.35 31.99
CA PRO A 177 2.44 10.72 33.12
C PRO A 177 1.06 10.06 33.00
N LEU A 178 0.44 9.78 34.14
CA LEU A 178 -0.95 9.32 34.16
C LEU A 178 -1.82 10.33 33.41
N PRO A 179 -2.79 9.86 32.60
CA PRO A 179 -3.71 10.76 31.92
C PRO A 179 -4.36 11.69 32.96
N MET A 180 -4.11 12.98 32.81
CA MET A 180 -4.46 14.03 33.79
C MET A 180 -5.97 14.13 34.07
N ASN A 181 -6.78 13.54 33.20
CA ASN A 181 -8.20 13.32 33.41
C ASN A 181 -8.47 11.82 33.47
N SER A 182 -8.71 11.27 34.66
CA SER A 182 -9.51 10.05 34.76
C SER A 182 -10.88 10.39 34.20
N MET A 183 -11.13 9.98 32.95
CA MET A 183 -12.41 10.09 32.29
C MET A 183 -13.52 9.64 33.24
N LEU A 184 -14.26 10.59 33.80
CA LEU A 184 -15.60 10.45 34.36
C LEU A 184 -15.84 9.15 35.14
N ASN A 185 -15.60 9.16 36.46
CA ASN A 185 -16.41 8.31 37.33
C ASN A 185 -17.86 8.76 37.15
N LYS A 186 -18.59 8.12 36.22
CA LYS A 186 -20.00 8.39 36.01
C LYS A 186 -20.69 8.11 37.34
N GLN A 187 -21.30 9.14 37.91
CA GLN A 187 -22.19 8.97 39.06
C GLN A 187 -23.24 7.90 38.73
N SER A 188 -23.63 7.13 39.73
CA SER A 188 -24.62 6.08 39.52
C SER A 188 -25.90 6.68 38.95
N LYS A 189 -26.65 5.87 38.18
CA LYS A 189 -27.91 6.33 37.57
C LYS A 189 -28.89 6.85 38.63
N ASP A 190 -28.90 6.23 39.81
CA ASP A 190 -29.80 6.59 40.91
C ASP A 190 -29.44 7.95 41.54
N GLU A 191 -28.15 8.22 41.74
CA GLU A 191 -27.66 9.52 42.20
C GLU A 191 -27.97 10.63 41.19
N ALA A 192 -27.84 10.33 39.89
CA ALA A 192 -28.17 11.28 38.84
C ALA A 192 -29.68 11.61 38.81
N ILE A 193 -30.53 10.60 39.01
CA ILE A 193 -31.99 10.77 39.10
C ILE A 193 -32.36 11.60 40.34
N GLN A 194 -31.78 11.30 41.50
CA GLN A 194 -32.02 12.07 42.74
C GLN A 194 -31.58 13.54 42.62
N LYS A 195 -30.42 13.81 42.02
CA LYS A 195 -29.98 15.19 41.78
C LYS A 195 -30.90 15.93 40.81
N HIS A 196 -31.41 15.24 39.79
CA HIS A 196 -32.36 15.85 38.87
C HIS A 196 -33.68 16.18 39.55
N SER A 197 -34.25 15.25 40.34
CA SER A 197 -35.48 15.50 41.10
C SER A 197 -35.28 16.61 42.12
N ALA A 198 -34.14 16.65 42.82
CA ALA A 198 -33.82 17.70 43.79
C ALA A 198 -33.70 19.09 43.12
N ARG A 199 -33.02 19.19 41.97
CA ARG A 199 -32.95 20.45 41.21
C ARG A 199 -34.31 20.89 40.69
N LYS A 200 -35.14 19.93 40.25
CA LYS A 200 -36.48 20.22 39.76
C LYS A 200 -37.44 20.66 40.88
N ALA A 201 -37.21 20.18 42.10
CA ALA A 201 -37.98 20.55 43.28
C ALA A 201 -37.50 21.87 43.93
N MET A 202 -36.33 22.37 43.54
CA MET A 202 -35.82 23.63 44.07
C MET A 202 -36.55 24.79 43.40
N THR A 203 -37.27 25.58 44.20
CA THR A 203 -37.89 26.82 43.75
C THR A 203 -36.80 27.84 43.46
N THR A 204 -36.76 28.36 42.23
CA THR A 204 -35.88 29.47 41.86
C THR A 204 -36.32 30.69 42.66
N ILE A 205 -35.45 31.17 43.55
CA ILE A 205 -35.64 32.48 44.18
C ILE A 205 -35.05 33.49 43.21
N ASP A 206 -35.89 34.39 42.68
CA ASP A 206 -35.40 35.48 41.86
C ASP A 206 -34.50 36.38 42.71
N VAL A 207 -33.22 36.36 42.39
CA VAL A 207 -32.24 37.24 43.05
C VAL A 207 -32.47 38.64 42.48
N PRO A 208 -32.71 39.67 43.32
CA PRO A 208 -32.90 41.02 42.82
C PRO A 208 -31.65 41.46 42.03
N PRO A 209 -31.84 42.19 40.91
CA PRO A 209 -30.74 42.62 40.07
C PRO A 209 -29.78 43.52 40.88
N THR A 210 -28.50 43.17 40.91
CA THR A 210 -27.47 43.89 41.68
C THR A 210 -27.03 45.22 41.05
N ASN A 211 -27.71 45.70 40.00
CA ASN A 211 -27.43 46.99 39.37
C ASN A 211 -28.68 47.89 39.39
N PRO A 212 -28.57 49.17 39.80
CA PRO A 212 -29.66 50.12 39.68
C PRO A 212 -29.77 50.56 38.21
N VAL A 213 -30.70 49.99 37.45
CA VAL A 213 -31.03 50.45 36.10
C VAL A 213 -32.53 50.68 36.02
N GLN A 214 -32.90 51.89 35.60
CA GLN A 214 -34.27 52.40 35.51
C GLN A 214 -35.12 51.55 34.56
N GLU A 215 -36.36 51.30 34.98
CA GLU A 215 -37.35 50.48 34.27
C GLU A 215 -37.71 51.07 32.91
N ALA A 216 -37.64 50.25 31.85
CA ALA A 216 -38.32 50.46 30.59
C ALA A 216 -39.39 49.37 30.42
N PRO A 217 -40.56 49.68 29.85
CA PRO A 217 -41.72 48.81 29.92
C PRO A 217 -41.54 47.48 29.16
N VAL A 218 -41.93 46.41 29.85
CA VAL A 218 -42.03 45.04 29.37
C VAL A 218 -42.87 44.97 28.09
N SER A 219 -42.28 44.52 27.00
CA SER A 219 -43.00 43.98 25.85
C SER A 219 -42.84 42.46 25.80
N GLN A 220 -43.98 41.82 25.60
CA GLN A 220 -44.30 40.44 25.91
C GLN A 220 -43.52 39.42 25.07
N ASP A 221 -43.14 38.33 25.74
CA ASP A 221 -43.08 36.96 25.22
C ASP A 221 -42.28 36.74 23.91
N GLN A 222 -40.95 36.75 24.01
CA GLN A 222 -40.10 36.19 22.97
C GLN A 222 -39.69 34.76 23.36
N THR A 223 -40.49 33.79 22.93
CA THR A 223 -39.98 32.41 22.77
C THR A 223 -38.79 32.48 21.82
N THR A 224 -37.58 32.18 22.31
CA THR A 224 -36.35 32.12 21.50
C THR A 224 -36.35 30.85 20.63
N GLY A 225 -37.32 30.75 19.73
CA GLY A 225 -37.37 29.73 18.70
C GLY A 225 -36.47 30.13 17.53
N ARG A 226 -35.55 29.24 17.13
CA ARG A 226 -34.73 29.42 15.92
C ARG A 226 -35.63 29.71 14.71
N ALA A 227 -35.38 30.82 14.03
CA ALA A 227 -36.15 31.23 12.85
C ALA A 227 -36.21 30.09 11.82
N LYS A 228 -37.42 29.80 11.32
CA LYS A 228 -37.62 28.72 10.35
C LYS A 228 -36.81 29.02 9.07
N PRO A 229 -36.11 28.02 8.51
CA PRO A 229 -35.26 28.25 7.35
C PRO A 229 -36.07 28.56 6.09
N HIS A 230 -35.59 29.51 5.30
CA HIS A 230 -36.16 29.92 4.02
C HIS A 230 -35.18 29.61 2.88
N CYS A 231 -35.70 29.40 1.68
CA CYS A 231 -34.89 29.14 0.49
C CYS A 231 -34.04 30.36 0.15
N SER A 232 -32.74 30.16 -0.04
CA SER A 232 -31.80 31.23 -0.36
C SER A 232 -32.07 31.94 -1.68
N ILE A 233 -32.85 31.36 -2.60
CA ILE A 233 -33.11 31.91 -3.94
C ILE A 233 -34.49 32.58 -3.99
N CYS A 234 -35.57 31.86 -3.69
CA CYS A 234 -36.92 32.40 -3.79
C CYS A 234 -37.47 32.94 -2.46
N LYS A 235 -36.70 32.85 -1.36
CA LYS A 235 -37.06 33.29 0.00
C LYS A 235 -38.32 32.66 0.58
N GLN A 236 -38.89 31.64 -0.07
CA GLN A 236 -40.05 30.88 0.43
C GLN A 236 -39.63 29.91 1.55
N PRO A 237 -40.54 29.54 2.47
CA PRO A 237 -40.23 28.61 3.55
C PRO A 237 -39.70 27.28 3.02
N MET A 238 -38.69 26.70 3.67
CA MET A 238 -38.15 25.40 3.26
C MET A 238 -39.12 24.23 3.52
N LYS A 239 -40.10 24.43 4.40
CA LYS A 239 -41.15 23.43 4.70
C LYS A 239 -42.09 23.30 3.49
N GLY A 240 -42.05 22.15 2.81
CA GLY A 240 -42.89 21.89 1.61
C GLY A 240 -42.32 22.45 0.30
N HIS A 241 -41.08 22.94 0.31
CA HIS A 241 -40.48 23.68 -0.80
C HIS A 241 -40.37 22.90 -2.14
N LYS A 242 -40.46 21.57 -2.11
CA LYS A 242 -40.49 20.71 -3.31
C LYS A 242 -41.62 21.02 -4.30
N ASN A 243 -42.71 21.63 -3.84
CA ASN A 243 -43.88 21.95 -4.66
C ASN A 243 -43.87 23.41 -5.18
N VAL A 244 -42.81 24.18 -4.90
CA VAL A 244 -42.70 25.57 -5.34
C VAL A 244 -42.26 25.58 -6.81
N ALA A 245 -43.24 25.64 -7.73
CA ALA A 245 -43.02 25.55 -9.18
C ALA A 245 -42.11 26.65 -9.76
N ASN A 246 -42.04 27.80 -9.08
CA ASN A 246 -41.29 28.97 -9.52
C ASN A 246 -39.88 29.08 -8.89
N CYS A 247 -39.39 28.05 -8.19
CA CYS A 247 -38.02 28.06 -7.68
C CYS A 247 -37.07 27.39 -8.69
N PRO A 248 -35.94 28.02 -9.07
CA PRO A 248 -34.95 27.40 -9.95
C PRO A 248 -34.41 26.06 -9.43
N LYS A 249 -34.41 25.84 -8.09
CA LYS A 249 -33.98 24.59 -7.45
C LYS A 249 -34.91 23.40 -7.66
N THR A 250 -36.19 23.62 -7.99
CA THR A 250 -37.17 22.53 -8.20
C THR A 250 -37.30 22.13 -9.67
N ARG A 251 -36.83 22.97 -10.61
CA ARG A 251 -36.85 22.69 -12.06
C ARG A 251 -35.67 21.84 -12.56
N SER A 252 -34.64 21.59 -11.74
CA SER A 252 -33.41 20.90 -12.16
C SER A 252 -33.51 19.37 -12.26
N ASN A 253 -34.69 18.77 -12.10
CA ASN A 253 -34.86 17.32 -12.00
C ASN A 253 -35.76 16.69 -13.07
N CYS A 254 -35.91 17.32 -14.24
CA CYS A 254 -36.52 16.68 -15.42
C CYS A 254 -35.73 17.07 -16.68
N ASN A 255 -34.89 16.15 -17.17
CA ASN A 255 -34.59 15.91 -18.59
C ASN A 255 -33.78 14.61 -18.67
N GLY A 256 -34.52 13.50 -18.65
CA GLY A 256 -34.18 12.22 -19.29
C GLY A 256 -35.33 11.93 -20.25
#